data_AF-A0AA41S5Z2-F1
#
_entry.id   AF-A0AA41S5Z2-F1
#
_cell.length_a   1.000
_cell.length_b   1.000
_cell.length_c   1.000
_cell.angle_alpha   90.00
_cell.angle_beta   90.00
_cell.angle_gamma   90.00
#
_symmetry.space_group_name_H-M   'P 1'
#
loop_
_entity.id
_entity.type
_entity.pdbx_description
1 polymer ?
#
loop_
_entity_poly.entity_id
_entity_poly.type
_entity_poly.pdbx_seq_one_letter_code
_entity_poly.pdbx_strand_id
1 'polypeptide(L)'
;MTKKETYRRKQRKEHMEEEDEIAALGLGLGPSTSISQEDLEELMICIKKDPYLKPIVEDIETGGPIVMMRYLNDPGVLQKLAQAMGFGDLGDNSVGHNAPNADVEAQTAN
;
A
#
# COMPACT_ATOMS: atom_id res chain seq x y z
N MET A 1 24.94 -18.85 31.99
CA MET A 1 23.67 -18.65 31.26
C MET A 1 22.70 -19.77 31.61
N THR A 2 21.45 -19.47 31.96
CA THR A 2 20.46 -20.47 32.39
C THR A 2 19.63 -20.97 31.20
N LYS A 3 19.15 -22.22 31.26
CA LYS A 3 18.32 -22.83 30.20
C LYS A 3 17.08 -21.99 29.83
N LYS A 4 16.56 -21.22 30.80
CA LYS A 4 15.42 -20.30 30.62
C LYS A 4 15.77 -19.08 29.76
N GLU A 5 17.03 -18.66 29.76
CA GLU A 5 17.52 -17.55 28.95
C GLU A 5 17.80 -17.96 27.51
N THR A 6 18.31 -19.18 27.30
CA THR A 6 18.38 -19.78 25.96
C THR A 6 16.99 -20.01 25.37
N TYR A 7 16.02 -20.46 26.16
CA TYR A 7 14.64 -20.61 25.69
C TYR A 7 14.00 -19.26 25.29
N ARG A 8 14.18 -18.21 26.10
CA ARG A 8 13.69 -16.86 25.76
C ARG A 8 14.40 -16.22 24.56
N ARG A 9 15.63 -16.62 24.26
CA ARG A 9 16.32 -16.24 23.02
C ARG A 9 15.83 -17.06 21.83
N LYS A 10 15.57 -18.35 22.03
CA LYS A 10 15.05 -19.24 20.98
C LYS A 10 13.65 -18.84 20.53
N GLN A 11 12.76 -18.57 21.49
CA GLN A 11 11.40 -18.09 21.21
C GLN A 11 11.38 -16.70 20.54
N ARG A 12 12.35 -15.82 20.85
CA ARG A 12 12.52 -14.53 20.15
C ARG A 12 13.13 -14.64 18.76
N LYS A 13 13.86 -15.73 18.46
CA LYS A 13 14.35 -16.01 17.12
C LYS A 13 13.28 -16.70 16.26
N GLU A 14 12.57 -17.67 16.81
CA GLU A 14 11.47 -18.35 16.13
C GLU A 14 10.35 -17.35 15.72
N HIS A 15 10.02 -16.37 16.58
CA HIS A 15 9.03 -15.32 16.27
C HIS A 15 9.55 -14.21 15.33
N MET A 16 10.84 -14.24 14.96
CA MET A 16 11.47 -13.30 14.04
C MET A 16 11.79 -13.96 12.69
N GLU A 17 11.89 -15.30 12.65
CA GLU A 17 12.15 -16.08 11.44
C GLU A 17 10.87 -16.37 10.62
N GLU A 18 9.67 -16.27 11.21
CA GLU A 18 8.40 -16.39 10.45
C GLU A 18 8.09 -15.13 9.61
N GLU A 19 8.62 -13.97 9.99
CA GLU A 19 8.48 -12.70 9.24
C GLU A 19 9.53 -12.55 8.11
N ASP A 20 10.61 -13.32 8.15
CA ASP A 20 11.71 -13.26 7.15
C ASP A 20 11.52 -14.28 5.99
N GLU A 21 10.65 -15.28 6.13
CA GLU A 21 10.45 -16.32 5.10
C GLU A 21 9.75 -15.80 3.83
N ILE A 22 8.98 -14.71 3.94
CA ILE A 22 8.33 -14.07 2.77
C ILE A 22 9.34 -13.35 1.86
N ALA A 23 10.51 -12.96 2.39
CA ALA A 23 11.57 -12.32 1.61
C ALA A 23 12.33 -13.30 0.69
N ALA A 24 12.29 -14.60 0.99
CA ALA A 24 13.11 -15.61 0.30
C ALA A 24 12.49 -16.16 -0.99
N LEU A 25 11.20 -15.92 -1.26
CA LEU A 25 10.51 -16.46 -2.45
C LEU A 25 10.58 -15.60 -3.71
N GLY A 26 11.37 -14.51 -3.72
CA GLY A 26 11.64 -13.75 -4.95
C GLY A 26 10.40 -13.11 -5.61
N LEU A 27 9.25 -13.14 -4.92
CA LEU A 27 8.11 -12.30 -5.22
C LEU A 27 8.33 -11.03 -4.42
N GLY A 28 8.87 -10.00 -5.07
CA GLY A 28 9.23 -8.70 -4.48
C GLY A 28 8.05 -7.87 -3.96
N LEU A 29 7.21 -8.46 -3.12
CA LEU A 29 6.36 -7.73 -2.19
C LEU A 29 7.26 -7.45 -0.99
N GLY A 30 7.93 -6.29 -1.04
CA GLY A 30 8.71 -5.74 0.06
C GLY A 30 7.86 -5.50 1.31
N PRO A 31 8.39 -4.80 2.34
CA PRO A 31 7.68 -4.60 3.60
C PRO A 31 6.25 -4.16 3.29
N SER A 32 5.26 -4.93 3.78
CA SER A 32 3.84 -4.61 3.65
C SER A 32 3.71 -3.13 3.93
N THR A 33 3.53 -2.32 2.87
CA THR A 33 3.48 -0.87 2.99
C THR A 33 2.33 -0.62 3.95
N SER A 34 2.65 -0.28 5.20
CA SER A 34 1.67 -0.02 6.24
C SER A 34 1.05 1.32 5.88
N ILE A 35 0.05 1.26 5.01
CA ILE A 35 -0.77 2.39 4.63
C ILE A 35 -1.68 2.71 5.81
N SER A 36 -1.66 3.97 6.24
CA SER A 36 -2.55 4.47 7.30
C SER A 36 -3.99 4.47 6.78
N GLN A 37 -4.97 4.40 7.69
CA GLN A 37 -6.37 4.46 7.27
C GLN A 37 -6.68 5.81 6.58
N GLU A 38 -6.11 6.92 7.08
CA GLU A 38 -6.26 8.23 6.44
C GLU A 38 -5.73 8.24 5.00
N ASP A 39 -4.54 7.70 4.77
CA ASP A 39 -3.90 7.62 3.46
C ASP A 39 -4.73 6.75 2.49
N LEU A 40 -5.33 5.67 2.99
CA LEU A 40 -6.22 4.81 2.21
C LEU A 40 -7.51 5.52 1.80
N GLU A 41 -8.13 6.26 2.73
CA GLU A 41 -9.32 7.05 2.44
C GLU A 41 -9.02 8.13 1.40
N GLU A 42 -7.89 8.82 1.51
CA GLU A 42 -7.45 9.81 0.52
C GLU A 42 -7.21 9.19 -0.86
N LEU A 43 -6.54 8.04 -0.94
CA LEU A 43 -6.34 7.31 -2.20
C LEU A 43 -7.68 6.89 -2.82
N MET A 44 -8.61 6.39 -2.01
CA MET A 44 -9.95 6.02 -2.48
C MET A 44 -10.73 7.22 -3.00
N ILE A 45 -10.60 8.38 -2.35
CA ILE A 45 -11.19 9.63 -2.84
C ILE A 45 -10.57 10.03 -4.18
N CYS A 46 -9.24 9.92 -4.33
CA CYS A 46 -8.54 10.22 -5.58
C CYS A 46 -9.02 9.30 -6.72
N ILE A 47 -9.09 7.99 -6.47
CA ILE A 47 -9.57 6.98 -7.42
C ILE A 47 -11.01 7.28 -7.87
N LYS A 48 -11.91 7.64 -6.94
CA LYS A 48 -13.31 7.96 -7.25
C LYS A 48 -13.48 9.30 -7.97
N LYS A 49 -12.52 10.22 -7.84
CA LYS A 49 -12.53 11.52 -8.54
C LYS A 49 -11.91 11.46 -9.94
N ASP A 50 -11.08 10.48 -10.22
CA ASP A 50 -10.46 10.32 -11.53
C ASP A 50 -11.53 10.02 -12.60
N PRO A 51 -11.63 10.82 -13.68
CA PRO A 51 -12.70 10.70 -14.68
C PRO A 51 -12.63 9.40 -15.49
N TYR A 52 -11.46 8.74 -15.54
CA TYR A 52 -11.26 7.48 -16.22
C TYR A 52 -11.55 6.28 -15.29
N LEU A 53 -11.14 6.35 -14.02
CA LEU A 53 -11.35 5.27 -13.05
C LEU A 53 -12.75 5.28 -12.45
N LYS A 54 -13.39 6.45 -12.32
CA LYS A 54 -14.75 6.58 -11.79
C LYS A 54 -15.77 5.61 -12.43
N PRO A 55 -15.95 5.56 -13.77
CA PRO A 55 -16.91 4.63 -14.37
C PRO A 55 -16.55 3.15 -14.13
N ILE A 56 -15.26 2.83 -13.99
CA ILE A 56 -14.78 1.48 -13.71
C ILE A 56 -15.16 1.07 -12.29
N VAL A 57 -14.94 1.96 -11.32
CA VAL A 57 -15.30 1.74 -9.91
C VAL A 57 -16.81 1.61 -9.76
N GLU A 58 -17.60 2.47 -10.41
CA GLU A 58 -19.07 2.40 -10.39
C GLU A 58 -19.59 1.08 -11.01
N ASP A 59 -18.99 0.61 -12.10
CA ASP A 59 -19.35 -0.67 -12.74
C ASP A 59 -18.99 -1.86 -11.85
N ILE A 60 -17.87 -1.78 -11.10
CA ILE A 60 -17.47 -2.79 -10.11
C ILE A 60 -18.41 -2.77 -8.89
N GLU A 61 -18.77 -1.61 -8.38
CA GLU A 61 -19.73 -1.46 -7.26
C GLU A 61 -21.10 -2.04 -7.63
N THR A 62 -21.52 -1.90 -8.89
CA THR A 62 -22.80 -2.41 -9.40
C THR A 62 -22.76 -3.89 -9.77
N GLY A 63 -21.72 -4.31 -10.49
CA GLY A 63 -21.60 -5.64 -11.09
C GLY A 63 -20.80 -6.66 -10.26
N GLY A 64 -20.18 -6.21 -9.17
CA GLY A 64 -19.53 -7.05 -8.19
C GLY A 64 -18.27 -7.77 -8.70
N PRO A 65 -17.91 -8.91 -8.07
CA PRO A 65 -16.63 -9.59 -8.33
C PRO A 65 -16.41 -10.03 -9.78
N ILE A 66 -17.50 -10.34 -10.51
CA ILE A 66 -17.42 -10.75 -11.92
C ILE A 66 -16.90 -9.61 -12.79
N VAL A 67 -17.39 -8.39 -12.56
CA VAL A 67 -16.94 -7.20 -13.30
C VAL A 67 -15.51 -6.83 -12.93
N MET A 68 -15.17 -6.91 -11.64
CA MET A 68 -13.80 -6.73 -11.16
C MET A 68 -12.83 -7.65 -11.92
N MET A 69 -13.14 -8.94 -12.07
CA MET A 69 -12.30 -9.86 -12.83
C MET A 69 -12.06 -9.42 -14.28
N ARG A 70 -13.06 -8.84 -14.96
CA ARG A 70 -12.86 -8.34 -16.34
C ARG A 70 -11.81 -7.24 -16.37
N TYR A 71 -11.89 -6.28 -15.44
CA TYR A 71 -10.93 -5.18 -15.35
C TYR A 71 -9.55 -5.61 -14.88
N LEU A 72 -9.45 -6.63 -14.03
CA LEU A 72 -8.17 -7.23 -13.63
C LEU A 72 -7.47 -7.98 -14.79
N ASN A 73 -8.22 -8.36 -15.84
CA ASN A 73 -7.64 -8.93 -17.06
C ASN A 73 -7.24 -7.87 -18.09
N ASP A 74 -7.55 -6.58 -17.86
CA ASP A 74 -7.15 -5.48 -18.73
C ASP A 74 -5.87 -4.82 -18.17
N PRO A 75 -4.72 -4.95 -18.84
CA PRO A 75 -3.45 -4.42 -18.34
C PRO A 75 -3.45 -2.88 -18.25
N GLY A 76 -4.19 -2.19 -19.11
CA GLY A 76 -4.27 -0.72 -19.08
C GLY A 76 -5.09 -0.21 -17.91
N VAL A 77 -6.18 -0.90 -17.57
CA VAL A 77 -6.99 -0.57 -16.40
C VAL A 77 -6.25 -0.92 -15.11
N LEU A 78 -5.62 -2.08 -15.05
CA LEU A 78 -4.85 -2.51 -13.89
C LEU A 78 -3.69 -1.55 -13.60
N GLN A 79 -2.96 -1.10 -14.62
CA GLN A 79 -1.87 -0.14 -14.47
C GLN A 79 -2.36 1.18 -13.87
N LYS A 80 -3.48 1.72 -14.37
CA LYS A 80 -4.04 2.98 -13.86
C LYS A 80 -4.58 2.85 -12.44
N LEU A 81 -5.20 1.73 -12.11
CA LEU A 81 -5.67 1.45 -10.75
C LEU A 81 -4.48 1.30 -9.79
N ALA A 82 -3.42 0.60 -10.21
CA ALA A 82 -2.18 0.47 -9.44
C ALA A 82 -1.50 1.82 -9.22
N GLN A 83 -1.44 2.67 -10.25
CA GLN A 83 -0.89 4.02 -10.15
C GLN A 83 -1.72 4.89 -9.19
N ALA A 84 -3.05 4.83 -9.28
CA ALA A 84 -3.93 5.59 -8.40
C ALA A 84 -3.93 5.08 -6.94
N MET A 85 -3.57 3.81 -6.71
CA MET A 85 -3.32 3.24 -5.38
C MET A 85 -1.87 3.42 -4.88
N GLY A 86 -1.01 4.11 -5.64
CA GLY A 86 0.39 4.35 -5.26
C GLY A 86 1.35 3.17 -5.48
N PHE A 87 0.92 2.11 -6.17
CA PHE A 87 1.76 0.95 -6.53
C PHE A 87 2.48 1.09 -7.88
N GLY A 88 2.15 2.11 -8.68
CA GLY A 88 2.60 2.26 -10.06
C GLY A 88 3.99 2.88 -10.27
N ASP A 89 4.68 3.33 -9.22
CA ASP A 89 5.93 4.11 -9.33
C ASP A 89 7.20 3.26 -9.44
N LEU A 90 7.12 2.02 -9.95
CA LEU A 90 8.32 1.20 -10.18
C LEU A 90 9.07 1.52 -11.48
N GLY A 91 8.72 2.58 -12.20
CA GLY A 91 9.45 2.97 -13.40
C GLY A 91 8.98 4.27 -14.05
N ASP A 92 9.72 5.35 -13.75
CA ASP A 92 9.86 6.61 -14.51
C ASP A 92 8.73 7.68 -14.44
N ASN A 93 9.03 8.72 -13.65
CA ASN A 93 8.61 10.14 -13.74
C ASN A 93 7.30 10.52 -14.47
N SER A 94 6.25 10.88 -13.71
CA SER A 94 5.53 12.16 -13.95
C SER A 94 4.47 12.52 -12.90
N VAL A 95 4.59 13.76 -12.43
CA VAL A 95 3.54 14.67 -11.91
C VAL A 95 3.00 14.36 -10.52
N GLY A 96 3.51 15.15 -9.56
CA GLY A 96 3.14 15.11 -8.17
C GLY A 96 1.73 15.63 -7.85
N HIS A 97 1.31 15.31 -6.63
CA HIS A 97 0.31 16.09 -5.92
C HIS A 97 0.91 16.47 -4.56
N ASN A 98 0.87 17.78 -4.31
CA ASN A 98 1.37 18.48 -3.13
C ASN A 98 1.00 17.75 -1.84
N ALA A 99 2.01 17.46 -1.02
CA ALA A 99 1.78 17.29 0.41
C ALA A 99 1.29 18.64 0.96
N PRO A 100 0.13 18.71 1.65
CA PRO A 100 -0.16 19.87 2.48
C PRO A 100 0.90 19.85 3.58
N ASN A 101 1.82 20.81 3.55
CA ASN A 101 2.72 21.02 4.66
C ASN A 101 1.88 21.35 5.89
N ALA A 102 1.79 20.37 6.78
CA ALA A 102 1.30 20.54 8.12
C ALA A 102 2.02 21.73 8.75
N ASP A 103 1.20 22.70 9.15
CA ASP A 103 1.36 23.54 10.33
C ASP A 103 2.70 23.37 11.07
N VAL A 104 3.60 24.34 10.90
CA VAL A 104 4.75 24.53 11.79
C VAL A 104 4.46 25.72 12.71
N GLU A 105 3.49 25.54 13.60
CA GLU A 105 3.37 26.37 14.79
C GLU A 105 4.27 25.77 15.90
N ALA A 106 5.53 26.21 15.97
CA ALA A 106 6.32 26.22 17.20
C ALA A 106 7.69 26.87 16.99
N GLN A 107 7.83 28.13 17.40
CA GLN A 107 9.12 28.55 17.97
C GLN A 107 8.90 29.46 19.18
N THR A 108 8.96 28.78 20.32
CA THR A 108 9.17 29.33 21.66
C THR A 108 10.57 29.95 21.77
N ALA A 109 10.67 30.86 22.73
CA ALA A 109 11.74 31.77 23.07
C ALA A 109 13.14 31.16 23.25
N ASN A 110 14.16 31.95 22.92
CA ASN A 110 15.21 32.39 23.85
C ASN A 110 15.95 33.62 23.30
#